data_AF-A0A2V8IRC1-F1
#
_entry.id   AF-A0A2V8IRC1-F1
#
_cell.length_a   1.000
_cell.length_b   1.000
_cell.length_c   1.000
_cell.angle_alpha   90.00
_cell.angle_beta   90.00
_cell.angle_gamma   90.00
#
_symmetry.space_group_name_H-M   'P 1'
#
loop_
_entity.id
_entity.type
_entity.pdbx_description
1 polymer ?
#
loop_
_entity_poly.entity_id
_entity_poly.type
_entity_poly.pdbx_seq_one_letter_code
_entity_poly.pdbx_strand_id
1 'polypeptide(L)'
;SEAVQRTQFVWLSNLDQNNAILTMNGVGTSLNAIADFYTNLTATGYFKNIDVSNAQDSAGNFVFSLKAEFSPPRTAAPAGQPAAAGGN
;
A
#
# COMPACT_ATOMS: atom_id res chain seq x y z
N SER A 1 -31.66 12.58 5.42
CA SER A 1 -30.58 12.30 6.38
C SER A 1 -29.28 12.23 5.60
N GLU A 2 -28.59 13.36 5.46
CA GLU A 2 -27.22 13.39 4.98
C GLU A 2 -26.40 12.60 5.98
N ALA A 3 -26.13 11.33 5.66
CA ALA A 3 -25.21 10.53 6.42
C ALA A 3 -23.94 11.35 6.49
N VAL A 4 -23.55 11.76 7.70
CA VAL A 4 -22.29 12.44 7.96
C VAL A 4 -21.23 11.57 7.31
N GLN A 5 -20.76 11.97 6.12
CA GLN A 5 -19.62 11.36 5.47
C GLN A 5 -18.45 11.73 6.37
N ARG A 6 -18.24 10.91 7.40
CA ARG A 6 -17.07 11.05 8.25
C ARG A 6 -15.90 10.97 7.30
N THR A 7 -15.13 12.05 7.22
CA THR A 7 -14.03 12.10 6.27
C THR A 7 -13.04 11.01 6.63
N GLN A 8 -12.76 10.15 5.65
CA GLN A 8 -11.92 8.98 5.82
C GLN A 8 -10.49 9.42 5.57
N PHE A 9 -9.67 9.37 6.62
CA PHE A 9 -8.28 9.80 6.54
C PHE A 9 -7.38 8.70 7.07
N VAL A 10 -6.22 8.60 6.45
CA VAL A 10 -5.10 7.76 6.86
C VAL A 10 -3.86 8.65 6.88
N TRP A 11 -3.08 8.57 7.95
CA TRP A 11 -1.75 9.16 8.01
C TRP A 11 -0.71 8.12 8.37
N LEU A 12 0.46 8.22 7.75
CA LEU A 12 1.59 7.35 8.03
C LEU A 12 2.40 7.92 9.18
N SER A 13 2.71 7.07 10.16
CA SER A 13 3.60 7.38 11.26
C SER A 13 5.03 6.95 10.98
N ASN A 14 5.20 5.82 10.26
CA ASN A 14 6.51 5.33 9.85
C ASN A 14 6.42 4.60 8.51
N LEU A 15 7.45 4.76 7.68
CA LEU A 15 7.66 3.96 6.48
C LEU A 15 9.09 3.44 6.53
N ASP A 16 9.23 2.13 6.53
CA ASP A 16 10.52 1.44 6.43
C ASP A 16 10.57 0.63 5.13
N GLN A 17 11.72 0.65 4.47
CA GLN A 17 11.96 -0.17 3.30
C GLN A 17 13.21 -1.01 3.53
N ASN A 18 13.02 -2.32 3.43
CA ASN A 18 14.10 -3.29 3.45
C ASN A 18 14.06 -4.11 2.16
N ASN A 19 15.02 -3.88 1.27
CA ASN A 19 15.06 -4.41 -0.08
C ASN A 19 13.76 -4.09 -0.85
N ALA A 20 13.03 -5.12 -1.27
CA ALA A 20 11.74 -5.01 -1.94
C ALA A 20 10.56 -4.97 -0.96
N ILE A 21 10.78 -5.10 0.35
CA ILE A 21 9.70 -5.13 1.34
C ILE A 21 9.53 -3.73 1.93
N LEU A 22 8.33 -3.17 1.81
CA LEU A 22 7.91 -1.97 2.51
C LEU A 22 7.07 -2.35 3.73
N THR A 23 7.36 -1.71 4.86
CA THR A 23 6.55 -1.75 6.08
C THR A 23 6.06 -0.34 6.38
N MET A 24 4.74 -0.14 6.29
CA MET A 24 4.07 1.14 6.51
C MET A 24 3.21 1.05 7.77
N ASN A 25 3.48 1.91 8.74
CA ASN A 25 2.70 2.01 9.96
C ASN A 25 1.99 3.34 9.98
N GLY A 26 0.75 3.36 10.46
CA GLY A 26 -0.04 4.58 10.50
C GLY A 26 -1.29 4.45 11.32
N VAL A 27 -2.15 5.45 11.19
CA VAL A 27 -3.44 5.49 11.85
C VAL A 27 -4.51 5.91 10.84
N GLY A 28 -5.66 5.23 10.90
CA GLY A 28 -6.86 5.55 10.15
C GLY A 28 -7.98 6.04 11.06
N THR A 29 -8.82 6.95 10.56
CA THR A 29 -10.02 7.42 11.26
C THR A 29 -11.14 6.38 11.28
N SER A 30 -11.07 5.33 10.45
CA SER A 30 -11.93 4.17 10.50
C SER A 30 -11.28 2.95 9.81
N LEU A 31 -11.86 1.77 10.01
CA LEU A 31 -11.51 0.55 9.27
C LEU A 31 -11.71 0.71 7.75
N ASN A 32 -12.74 1.43 7.31
CA ASN A 32 -13.01 1.65 5.90
C ASN A 32 -11.90 2.48 5.25
N ALA A 33 -11.37 3.49 5.95
CA ALA A 33 -10.25 4.30 5.46
C ALA A 33 -9.00 3.44 5.19
N ILE A 34 -8.73 2.47 6.08
CA ILE A 34 -7.61 1.53 5.94
C ILE A 34 -7.86 0.55 4.79
N ALA A 35 -9.10 0.04 4.65
CA ALA A 35 -9.48 -0.86 3.56
C ALA A 35 -9.41 -0.18 2.18
N ASP A 36 -9.84 1.08 2.09
CA ASP A 36 -9.72 1.90 0.88
C ASP A 36 -8.25 2.14 0.53
N PHE A 37 -7.42 2.45 1.53
CA PHE A 37 -5.96 2.60 1.35
C PHE A 37 -5.32 1.31 0.81
N TYR A 38 -5.62 0.15 1.40
CA TYR A 38 -5.19 -1.16 0.90
C TYR A 38 -5.65 -1.44 -0.54
N THR A 39 -6.91 -1.14 -0.84
CA THR A 39 -7.50 -1.34 -2.17
C THR A 39 -6.80 -0.47 -3.21
N ASN A 40 -6.53 0.78 -2.87
CA ASN A 40 -5.79 1.71 -3.74
C ASN A 40 -4.35 1.24 -3.99
N LEU A 41 -3.66 0.73 -2.98
CA LEU A 41 -2.32 0.15 -3.15
C LEU A 41 -2.35 -1.05 -4.11
N THR A 42 -3.32 -1.94 -3.94
CA THR A 42 -3.52 -3.09 -4.83
C THR A 42 -3.82 -2.64 -6.27
N ALA A 43 -4.69 -1.65 -6.43
CA ALA A 43 -5.09 -1.10 -7.73
C ALA A 43 -3.93 -0.46 -8.51
N THR A 44 -2.89 0.01 -7.82
CA THR A 44 -1.69 0.53 -8.51
C THR A 44 -0.92 -0.55 -9.27
N GLY A 45 -0.99 -1.81 -8.83
CA GLY A 45 -0.22 -2.91 -9.39
C GLY A 45 1.29 -2.89 -9.04
N TYR A 46 1.76 -1.92 -8.26
CA TYR A 46 3.17 -1.82 -7.83
C TYR A 46 3.48 -2.65 -6.59
N PHE A 47 2.45 -3.04 -5.84
CA PHE A 47 2.59 -3.73 -4.56
C PHE A 47 1.98 -5.13 -4.65
N LYS A 48 2.69 -6.12 -4.13
CA LYS A 48 2.28 -7.52 -4.04
C LYS A 48 2.39 -8.00 -2.61
N ASN A 49 1.78 -9.13 -2.30
CA ASN A 49 1.86 -9.76 -0.99
C ASN A 49 1.51 -8.77 0.14
N ILE A 50 0.49 -7.94 -0.09
CA ILE A 50 0.08 -6.90 0.84
C ILE A 50 -0.63 -7.57 2.01
N ASP A 51 -0.03 -7.47 3.18
CA ASP A 51 -0.56 -7.93 4.46
C ASP A 51 -0.89 -6.71 5.32
N VAL A 52 -2.10 -6.66 5.86
CA VAL A 52 -2.56 -5.59 6.74
C VAL A 52 -2.95 -6.18 8.07
N SER A 53 -2.41 -5.58 9.13
CA SER A 53 -2.84 -5.80 10.51
C SER A 53 -3.26 -4.47 11.10
N ASN A 54 -4.30 -4.48 11.92
CA ASN A 54 -4.81 -3.28 12.55
C ASN A 54 -5.37 -3.57 13.94
N ALA A 55 -5.33 -2.54 14.79
CA ALA A 55 -5.90 -2.55 16.13
C ALA A 55 -6.57 -1.21 16.40
N GLN A 56 -7.59 -1.21 17.26
CA GLN A 56 -8.20 0.03 17.74
C GLN A 56 -7.42 0.54 18.95
N ASP A 57 -7.06 1.83 18.96
CA ASP A 57 -6.46 2.47 20.13
C ASP A 57 -7.52 2.89 21.17
N SER A 58 -7.08 3.29 22.36
CA SER A 58 -7.97 3.74 23.43
C SER A 58 -8.69 5.07 23.13
N ALA A 59 -8.24 5.82 22.12
CA ALA A 59 -8.83 7.08 21.68
C ALA A 59 -9.88 6.90 20.56
N GLY A 60 -10.08 5.65 20.10
CA GLY A 60 -11.04 5.31 19.06
C GLY A 60 -10.50 5.44 17.63
N ASN A 61 -9.20 5.66 17.44
CA ASN A 61 -8.56 5.56 16.12
C ASN A 61 -8.13 4.12 15.84
N PHE A 62 -7.84 3.82 14.58
CA PHE A 62 -7.37 2.51 14.15
C PHE A 62 -5.90 2.60 13.76
N VAL A 63 -5.02 2.10 14.62
CA VAL A 63 -3.60 1.93 14.28
C VAL A 63 -3.46 0.74 13.34
N PHE A 64 -2.62 0.85 12.32
CA PHE A 64 -2.35 -0.23 11.38
C PHE A 64 -0.87 -0.37 11.06
N SER A 65 -0.50 -1.60 10.72
CA SER A 65 0.79 -1.98 10.15
C SER A 65 0.51 -2.75 8.87
N LEU A 66 1.04 -2.25 7.77
CA LEU A 66 0.93 -2.82 6.43
C LEU A 66 2.32 -3.24 5.96
N LYS A 67 2.44 -4.49 5.51
CA LYS A 67 3.66 -5.00 4.88
C LYS A 67 3.34 -5.35 3.43
N ALA A 68 4.16 -4.88 2.50
CA ALA A 68 3.99 -5.16 1.08
C ALA A 68 5.33 -5.36 0.39
N GLU A 69 5.32 -6.13 -0.69
CA GLU A 69 6.45 -6.25 -1.59
C GLU A 69 6.30 -5.28 -2.77
N PHE A 70 7.26 -4.40 -2.96
CA PHE A 70 7.39 -3.53 -4.12
C PHE A 70 7.84 -4.34 -5.33
N SER A 71 6.90 -4.57 -6.24
CA SER A 71 7.09 -5.25 -7.51
C SER A 71 6.39 -4.42 -8.59
N PRO A 72 7.07 -3.42 -9.18
CA PRO A 72 6.51 -2.65 -10.29
C PRO A 72 5.98 -3.57 -11.40
N PRO A 73 4.85 -3.23 -12.04
CA PRO A 73 4.45 -3.89 -13.26
C PRO A 73 5.61 -3.76 -14.24
N ARG A 74 6.23 -4.89 -14.61
CA ARG A 74 7.26 -4.87 -15.63
C ARG A 74 6.54 -4.37 -16.89
N THR A 75 6.85 -3.16 -17.35
CA THR A 75 6.43 -2.73 -18.68
C THR A 75 6.95 -3.81 -19.61
N ALA A 76 6.06 -4.63 -20.16
CA ALA A 76 6.47 -5.58 -21.17
C ALA A 76 7.12 -4.72 -22.26
N ALA A 77 8.43 -4.87 -22.46
CA ALA A 77 9.06 -4.33 -23.65
C ALA A 77 8.21 -4.85 -24.83
N PRO A 78 7.82 -3.98 -25.79
CA PRO A 78 7.00 -4.41 -26.91
C PRO A 78 7.56 -5.69 -27.50
N ALA A 79 6.73 -6.72 -27.62
CA ALA A 79 7.13 -8.01 -28.16
C ALA A 79 7.70 -7.80 -29.58
N GLY A 80 9.02 -7.79 -29.70
CA GLY A 80 9.70 -7.52 -30.96
C GLY A 80 11.12 -6.96 -30.88
N GLN A 81 11.61 -6.51 -29.73
CA GLN A 81 12.99 -6.03 -29.63
C GLN A 81 13.93 -7.17 -29.22
N PRO A 82 14.88 -7.61 -30.07
CA PRO A 82 15.88 -8.61 -29.68
C PRO A 82 16.66 -8.07 -28.49
N ALA A 83 16.92 -8.93 -27.51
CA ALA A 83 17.76 -8.58 -26.37
C ALA A 83 19.09 -8.02 -26.88
N ALA A 84 19.38 -6.75 -26.56
CA ALA A 84 20.70 -6.18 -26.80
C ALA A 84 21.69 -6.96 -25.94
N ALA A 85 22.58 -7.70 -26.60
CA ALA A 85 23.74 -8.30 -26.00
C ALA A 85 24.61 -7.18 -25.40
N GLY A 86 24.52 -7.00 -24.08
CA GLY A 86 25.41 -6.13 -23.32
C GLY A 86 26.68 -6.90 -23.00
N GLY A 87 27.70 -6.72 -23.84
CA GLY A 87 29.08 -7.06 -23.48
C GLY A 87 29.65 -6.07 -22.47
N ASN A 88 30.48 -6.60 -21.56
CA ASN A 88 31.80 -6.09 -21.18
C ASN A 88 32.54 -7.21 -20.45
#